data_AF-A0A059WP07-F1
#
_entry.id   AF-A0A059WP07-F1
#
_cell.length_a   1.000
_cell.length_b   1.000
_cell.length_c   1.000
_cell.angle_alpha   90.00
_cell.angle_beta   90.00
_cell.angle_gamma   90.00
#
_symmetry.space_group_name_H-M   'P 1'
#
loop_
_entity.id
_entity.type
_entity.pdbx_description
1 polymer ?
#
loop_
_entity_poly.entity_id
_entity_poly.type
_entity_poly.pdbx_seq_one_letter_code
_entity_poly.pdbx_strand_id
1 'polypeptide(L)'
;MGIRTAYPMKRIFPITACALFLTLFSVVFSAAQGTYLNKKEADLIELIKLDNTIKLDIRYAASNNFVGKPVYPEARAFLQRPAAEALLKVHKLLKKQGLGLVIFDGYRPWAITRLFWDVVSLEQRKFVADPEKGSKHNRGCAVDLSIYDLKTGALLDMPSGYDEFTERASPDYRGGTELQTKNPRAAARPDGSRGVYRQPERVVAFRLPGLGELRSLRYPVFGDRRARPGHR
;
A
#
# COMPACT_ATOMS: atom_id res chain seq x y z
N MET A 1 -38.96 77.84 34.64
CA MET A 1 -39.67 76.56 34.87
C MET A 1 -39.75 75.83 33.52
N GLY A 2 -39.11 74.70 33.23
CA GLY A 2 -38.20 73.81 33.92
C GLY A 2 -37.44 72.95 32.89
N ILE A 3 -36.33 72.38 33.35
CA ILE A 3 -35.32 71.57 32.66
C ILE A 3 -35.89 70.24 32.12
N ARG A 4 -35.34 69.72 31.01
CA ARG A 4 -34.86 68.30 30.88
C ARG A 4 -34.27 68.00 29.49
N THR A 5 -32.95 67.89 29.44
CA THR A 5 -32.20 67.15 28.42
C THR A 5 -32.38 65.63 28.66
N ALA A 6 -32.79 64.88 27.63
CA ALA A 6 -32.85 63.42 27.67
C ALA A 6 -31.73 62.80 26.83
N TYR A 7 -30.87 62.00 27.45
CA TYR A 7 -30.04 60.98 26.79
C TYR A 7 -30.78 59.65 26.77
N PRO A 8 -30.54 58.74 25.79
CA PRO A 8 -30.40 57.35 26.21
C PRO A 8 -29.36 56.47 25.50
N MET A 9 -28.70 55.69 26.37
CA MET A 9 -28.25 54.29 26.29
C MET A 9 -27.24 53.84 25.20
N LYS A 10 -26.00 53.61 25.65
CA LYS A 10 -25.04 52.69 25.02
C LYS A 10 -25.38 51.24 25.42
N ARG A 11 -25.62 50.36 24.43
CA ARG A 11 -25.75 48.91 24.63
C ARG A 11 -24.38 48.32 24.95
N ILE A 12 -24.20 47.80 26.16
CA ILE A 12 -23.02 47.04 26.58
C ILE A 12 -23.30 45.58 26.21
N PHE A 13 -22.65 45.06 25.17
CA PHE A 13 -22.62 43.62 24.90
C PHE A 13 -21.69 42.95 25.92
N PRO A 14 -22.08 41.82 26.55
CA PRO A 14 -21.28 41.22 27.60
C PRO A 14 -20.02 40.55 27.02
N ILE A 15 -18.86 41.10 27.36
CA ILE A 15 -17.52 40.64 26.96
C ILE A 15 -17.28 39.15 27.31
N THR A 16 -18.03 38.60 28.26
CA THR A 16 -17.96 37.20 28.71
C THR A 16 -18.39 36.18 27.65
N ALA A 17 -19.29 36.52 26.73
CA ALA A 17 -19.73 35.59 25.68
C ALA A 17 -18.65 35.34 24.61
N CYS A 18 -17.82 36.35 24.30
CA CYS A 18 -16.69 36.20 23.37
C CYS A 18 -15.56 35.35 23.95
N ALA A 19 -15.28 35.46 25.26
CA ALA A 19 -14.22 34.69 25.90
C ALA A 19 -14.52 33.17 25.92
N LEU A 20 -15.78 32.79 26.16
CA LEU A 20 -16.22 31.38 26.10
C LEU A 20 -16.20 30.79 24.68
N PHE A 21 -16.49 31.61 23.66
CA PHE A 21 -16.43 31.17 22.26
C PHE A 21 -14.98 30.97 21.79
N LEU A 22 -14.07 31.86 22.20
CA LEU A 22 -12.64 31.77 21.88
C LEU A 22 -11.96 30.58 22.57
N THR A 23 -12.31 30.26 23.82
CA THR A 23 -11.75 29.08 24.51
C THR A 23 -12.29 27.77 23.92
N LEU A 24 -13.58 27.70 23.58
CA LEU A 24 -14.15 26.52 22.90
C LEU A 24 -13.50 26.29 21.53
N PHE A 25 -13.27 27.36 20.75
CA PHE A 25 -12.61 27.28 19.45
C PHE A 25 -11.16 26.80 19.57
N SER A 26 -10.44 27.24 20.62
CA SER A 26 -9.05 26.83 20.88
C SER A 26 -8.94 25.35 21.26
N VAL A 27 -9.86 24.83 22.09
CA VAL A 27 -9.89 23.41 22.48
C VAL A 27 -10.26 22.52 21.29
N VAL A 28 -11.22 22.92 20.45
CA VAL A 28 -11.60 22.18 19.24
C VAL A 28 -10.47 22.19 18.21
N PHE A 29 -9.76 23.31 18.03
CA PHE A 29 -8.60 23.39 17.13
C PHE A 29 -7.43 22.51 17.59
N SER A 30 -7.16 22.47 18.91
CA SER A 30 -6.11 21.63 19.48
C SER A 30 -6.46 20.13 19.41
N ALA A 31 -7.73 19.76 19.60
CA ALA A 31 -8.22 18.39 19.41
C ALA A 31 -8.15 17.96 17.93
N ALA A 32 -8.46 18.86 17.00
CA ALA A 32 -8.29 18.62 15.57
C ALA A 32 -6.80 18.39 15.24
N GLN A 33 -5.88 19.24 15.72
CA GLN A 33 -4.44 19.07 15.51
C GLN A 33 -3.90 17.75 16.08
N GLY A 34 -4.35 17.33 17.27
CA GLY A 34 -3.95 16.05 17.89
C GLY A 34 -4.23 14.82 17.01
N THR A 35 -5.24 14.88 16.14
CA THR A 35 -5.54 13.80 15.18
C THR A 35 -4.71 13.85 13.89
N TYR A 36 -4.17 15.01 13.51
CA TYR A 36 -3.32 15.17 12.32
C TYR A 36 -1.84 14.90 12.58
N LEU A 37 -1.39 14.95 13.84
CA LEU A 37 0.01 14.78 14.22
C LEU A 37 0.49 13.32 14.32
N ASN A 38 -0.42 12.35 14.26
CA ASN A 38 -0.07 10.92 14.33
C ASN A 38 0.02 10.23 12.96
N LYS A 39 0.32 11.00 11.90
CA LYS A 39 0.55 10.46 10.55
C LYS A 39 2.00 10.00 10.46
N LYS A 40 2.26 8.71 10.69
CA LYS A 40 3.57 8.11 10.38
C LYS A 40 3.88 8.34 8.90
N GLU A 41 4.96 9.05 8.61
CA GLU A 41 5.38 9.33 7.23
C GLU A 41 5.69 8.02 6.51
N ALA A 42 5.42 7.99 5.21
CA ALA A 42 5.73 6.83 4.39
C ALA A 42 7.25 6.78 4.13
N ASP A 43 7.90 5.70 4.53
CA ASP A 43 9.32 5.45 4.29
C ASP A 43 9.46 4.36 3.22
N LEU A 44 9.09 4.74 1.99
CA LEU A 44 9.10 3.85 0.84
C LEU A 44 10.51 3.81 0.24
N ILE A 45 11.08 2.61 0.18
CA ILE A 45 12.38 2.34 -0.44
C ILE A 45 12.17 1.57 -1.73
N GLU A 46 12.90 1.99 -2.75
CA GLU A 46 13.02 1.28 -4.01
C GLU A 46 13.84 -0.01 -3.85
N LEU A 47 13.27 -1.15 -4.26
CA LEU A 47 13.88 -2.46 -4.03
C LEU A 47 15.24 -2.63 -4.69
N ILE A 48 15.41 -2.15 -5.92
CA ILE A 48 16.68 -2.27 -6.66
C ILE A 48 17.81 -1.42 -6.06
N LYS A 49 17.50 -0.43 -5.21
CA LYS A 49 18.51 0.32 -4.45
C LYS A 49 19.05 -0.46 -3.26
N LEU A 50 18.30 -1.46 -2.77
CA LEU A 50 18.77 -2.36 -1.71
C LEU A 50 19.63 -3.49 -2.27
N ASP A 51 19.24 -4.05 -3.42
CA ASP A 51 20.01 -5.06 -4.15
C ASP A 51 19.59 -5.03 -5.63
N ASN A 52 20.52 -4.67 -6.51
CA ASN A 52 20.27 -4.53 -7.95
C ASN A 52 20.11 -5.88 -8.68
N THR A 53 20.29 -7.01 -7.99
CA THR A 53 20.04 -8.35 -8.52
C THR A 53 18.59 -8.81 -8.33
N ILE A 54 17.75 -8.01 -7.67
CA ILE A 54 16.30 -8.22 -7.61
C ILE A 54 15.74 -7.92 -9.00
N LYS A 55 15.10 -8.92 -9.63
CA LYS A 55 14.49 -8.76 -10.94
C LYS A 55 13.13 -8.08 -10.81
N LEU A 56 12.86 -7.12 -11.70
CA LEU A 56 11.56 -6.46 -11.80
C LEU A 56 10.87 -6.89 -13.10
N ASP A 57 9.61 -7.30 -12.99
CA ASP A 57 8.67 -7.51 -14.11
C ASP A 57 7.38 -6.75 -13.77
N ILE A 58 7.48 -5.42 -13.70
CA ILE A 58 6.37 -4.56 -13.28
C ILE A 58 5.34 -4.46 -14.40
N ARG A 59 4.46 -5.45 -14.50
CA ARG A 59 3.50 -5.58 -15.61
C ARG A 59 2.51 -4.42 -15.71
N TYR A 60 2.25 -3.72 -14.62
CA TYR A 60 1.43 -2.51 -14.62
C TYR A 60 2.11 -1.31 -15.29
N ALA A 61 3.42 -1.36 -15.56
CA ALA A 61 4.13 -0.38 -16.40
C ALA A 61 4.15 -0.77 -17.90
N ALA A 62 3.54 -1.91 -18.27
CA ALA A 62 3.44 -2.41 -19.64
C ALA A 62 1.98 -2.76 -19.97
N SER A 63 1.70 -3.24 -21.18
CA SER A 63 0.34 -3.64 -21.60
C SER A 63 -0.02 -5.08 -21.26
N ASN A 64 0.94 -5.90 -20.82
CA ASN A 64 0.76 -7.31 -20.45
C ASN A 64 0.17 -7.48 -19.02
N ASN A 65 -0.96 -6.82 -18.77
CA ASN A 65 -1.72 -6.91 -17.54
C ASN A 65 -3.23 -6.96 -17.85
N PHE A 66 -4.07 -7.28 -16.87
CA PHE A 66 -5.51 -7.46 -17.09
C PHE A 66 -6.26 -6.17 -17.48
N VAL A 67 -5.66 -4.98 -17.28
CA VAL A 67 -6.21 -3.70 -17.76
C VAL A 67 -5.91 -3.49 -19.26
N GLY A 68 -4.93 -4.21 -19.82
CA GLY A 68 -4.54 -4.16 -21.23
C GLY A 68 -3.73 -2.94 -21.64
N LYS A 69 -3.32 -2.09 -20.68
CA LYS A 69 -2.51 -0.89 -20.92
C LYS A 69 -1.61 -0.57 -19.73
N PRO A 70 -0.52 0.20 -19.92
CA PRO A 70 0.27 0.72 -18.82
C PRO A 70 -0.58 1.63 -17.92
N VAL A 71 -0.50 1.40 -16.61
CA VAL A 71 -1.15 2.21 -15.56
C VAL A 71 -0.13 2.75 -14.55
N TYR A 72 1.12 2.28 -14.60
CA TYR A 72 2.28 2.87 -13.94
C TYR A 72 3.15 3.63 -14.96
N PRO A 73 3.75 4.76 -14.58
CA PRO A 73 4.62 5.53 -15.47
C PRO A 73 6.00 4.90 -15.63
N GLU A 74 6.46 4.12 -14.64
CA GLU A 74 7.80 3.53 -14.60
C GLU A 74 7.72 2.11 -14.03
N ALA A 75 8.58 1.22 -14.52
CA ALA A 75 8.70 -0.16 -14.06
C ALA A 75 9.55 -0.26 -12.78
N ARG A 76 9.06 0.33 -11.69
CA ARG A 76 9.76 0.38 -10.39
C ARG A 76 8.91 -0.20 -9.27
N ALA A 77 9.59 -0.79 -8.28
CA ALA A 77 8.93 -1.38 -7.11
C ALA A 77 9.46 -0.76 -5.82
N PHE A 78 8.53 -0.41 -4.94
CA PHE A 78 8.80 0.20 -3.64
C PHE A 78 8.08 -0.55 -2.54
N LEU A 79 8.68 -0.62 -1.36
CA LEU A 79 8.04 -1.12 -0.14
C LEU A 79 8.40 -0.22 1.04
N GLN A 80 7.60 -0.26 2.10
CA GLN A 80 8.03 0.32 3.38
C GLN A 80 9.34 -0.30 3.81
N ARG A 81 10.28 0.49 4.34
CA ARG A 81 11.62 0.03 4.76
C ARG A 81 11.62 -1.33 5.46
N PRO A 82 10.78 -1.57 6.49
CA PRO A 82 10.82 -2.86 7.18
C PRO A 82 10.42 -4.04 6.28
N ALA A 83 9.46 -3.85 5.37
CA ALA A 83 9.06 -4.87 4.41
C ALA A 83 10.13 -5.08 3.33
N ALA A 84 10.78 -4.01 2.87
CA ALA A 84 11.87 -4.07 1.90
C ALA A 84 13.09 -4.83 2.46
N GLU A 85 13.47 -4.57 3.71
CA GLU A 85 14.56 -5.27 4.40
C GLU A 85 14.23 -6.75 4.65
N ALA A 86 12.97 -7.07 4.97
CA ALA A 86 12.53 -8.46 5.12
C ALA A 86 12.58 -9.21 3.77
N LEU A 87 12.17 -8.57 2.67
CA LEU A 87 12.29 -9.12 1.33
C LEU A 87 13.75 -9.38 0.96
N LEU A 88 14.65 -8.44 1.26
CA LEU A 88 16.09 -8.59 1.00
C LEU A 88 16.68 -9.81 1.72
N LYS A 89 16.24 -10.11 2.94
CA LYS A 89 16.66 -11.33 3.66
C LYS A 89 16.23 -12.59 2.92
N VAL A 90 14.98 -12.65 2.45
CA VAL A 90 14.46 -13.78 1.66
C VAL A 90 15.24 -13.93 0.35
N HIS A 91 15.45 -12.83 -0.37
CA HIS A 91 16.25 -12.80 -1.61
C HIS A 91 17.65 -13.41 -1.40
N LYS A 92 18.35 -12.99 -0.35
CA LYS A 92 19.68 -13.52 -0.02
C LYS A 92 19.68 -15.01 0.34
N LEU A 93 18.62 -15.52 0.96
CA LEU A 93 18.48 -16.95 1.26
C LEU A 93 18.22 -17.78 0.00
N LEU A 94 17.33 -17.31 -0.88
CA LEU A 94 17.05 -17.96 -2.16
C LEU A 94 18.29 -18.01 -3.07
N LYS A 95 19.10 -16.94 -3.10
CA LYS A 95 20.35 -16.92 -3.88
C LYS A 95 21.31 -18.04 -3.51
N LYS A 96 21.37 -18.43 -2.22
CA LYS A 96 22.20 -19.56 -1.76
C LYS A 96 21.72 -20.91 -2.29
N GLN A 97 20.47 -20.99 -2.73
CA GLN A 97 19.83 -22.18 -3.28
C GLN A 97 19.83 -22.18 -4.83
N GLY A 98 20.49 -21.21 -5.47
CA GLY A 98 20.43 -21.06 -6.93
C GLY A 98 19.12 -20.43 -7.42
N LEU A 99 18.37 -19.75 -6.55
CA LEU A 99 17.07 -19.13 -6.85
C LEU A 99 17.12 -17.60 -6.70
N GLY A 100 16.27 -16.88 -7.43
CA GLY A 100 16.12 -15.43 -7.33
C GLY A 100 14.66 -15.00 -7.26
N LEU A 101 14.43 -13.76 -6.80
CA LEU A 101 13.09 -13.15 -6.79
C LEU A 101 12.84 -12.32 -8.03
N VAL A 102 11.64 -12.45 -8.60
CA VAL A 102 11.06 -11.51 -9.56
C VAL A 102 9.88 -10.79 -8.90
N ILE A 103 9.85 -9.47 -9.00
CA ILE A 103 8.80 -8.63 -8.41
C ILE A 103 7.86 -8.15 -9.50
N PHE A 104 6.56 -8.40 -9.31
CA PHE A 104 5.50 -7.97 -10.22
C PHE A 104 4.82 -6.68 -9.76
N ASP A 105 4.64 -6.50 -8.44
CA ASP A 105 4.10 -5.29 -7.87
C ASP A 105 4.54 -5.07 -6.42
N GLY A 106 4.57 -3.81 -5.98
CA GLY A 106 4.91 -3.41 -4.61
C GLY A 106 3.91 -2.37 -4.12
N TYR A 107 4.40 -1.17 -3.79
CA TYR A 107 3.52 -0.04 -3.52
C TYR A 107 2.66 0.29 -4.74
N ARG A 108 1.34 0.27 -4.55
CA ARG A 108 0.34 0.64 -5.55
C ARG A 108 -0.41 1.89 -5.10
N PRO A 109 -0.39 3.01 -5.86
CA PRO A 109 -1.21 4.17 -5.54
C PRO A 109 -2.69 3.81 -5.44
N TRP A 110 -3.43 4.41 -4.50
CA TRP A 110 -4.85 4.10 -4.29
C TRP A 110 -5.71 4.27 -5.54
N ALA A 111 -5.41 5.27 -6.38
CA ALA A 111 -6.11 5.50 -7.65
C ALA A 111 -6.04 4.27 -8.58
N ILE A 112 -4.94 3.52 -8.55
CA ILE A 112 -4.80 2.29 -9.35
C ILE A 112 -5.64 1.16 -8.74
N THR A 113 -5.73 1.07 -7.41
CA THR A 113 -6.68 0.14 -6.77
C THR A 113 -8.13 0.45 -7.15
N ARG A 114 -8.50 1.74 -7.21
CA ARG A 114 -9.82 2.14 -7.68
C ARG A 114 -10.03 1.78 -9.16
N LEU A 115 -9.06 2.07 -10.01
CA LEU A 115 -9.10 1.65 -11.42
C LEU A 115 -9.29 0.13 -11.55
N PHE A 116 -8.54 -0.67 -10.80
CA PHE A 116 -8.66 -2.13 -10.81
C PHE A 116 -10.07 -2.59 -10.43
N TRP A 117 -10.67 -1.95 -9.42
CA TRP A 117 -12.04 -2.22 -9.01
C TRP A 117 -13.08 -1.88 -10.08
N ASP A 118 -12.85 -0.80 -10.84
CA ASP A 118 -13.79 -0.29 -11.83
C ASP A 118 -13.72 -1.09 -13.16
N VAL A 119 -12.58 -1.71 -13.48
CA VAL A 119 -12.41 -2.48 -14.74
C VAL A 119 -12.79 -3.96 -14.64
N VAL A 120 -12.78 -4.54 -13.43
CA VAL A 120 -13.13 -5.96 -13.26
C VAL A 120 -14.64 -6.18 -13.22
N SER A 121 -15.09 -7.37 -13.63
CA SER A 121 -16.49 -7.77 -13.49
C SER A 121 -16.88 -7.94 -12.01
N LEU A 122 -18.18 -7.97 -11.71
CA LEU A 122 -18.69 -8.19 -10.35
C LEU A 122 -18.17 -9.51 -9.75
N GLU A 123 -18.09 -10.57 -10.56
CA GLU A 123 -17.59 -11.88 -10.16
C GLU A 123 -16.08 -11.88 -9.87
N GLN A 124 -15.35 -11.01 -10.56
CA GLN A 124 -13.90 -10.85 -10.42
C GLN A 124 -13.51 -9.97 -9.23
N ARG A 125 -14.44 -9.21 -8.62
CA ARG A 125 -14.16 -8.34 -7.47
C ARG A 125 -13.55 -9.07 -6.28
N LYS A 126 -13.77 -10.39 -6.14
CA LYS A 126 -13.13 -11.22 -5.11
C LYS A 126 -11.60 -11.30 -5.24
N PHE A 127 -11.05 -10.96 -6.41
CA PHE A 127 -9.62 -11.03 -6.70
C PHE A 127 -8.89 -9.68 -6.57
N VAL A 128 -9.62 -8.57 -6.44
CA VAL A 128 -9.05 -7.24 -6.28
C VAL A 128 -9.45 -6.63 -4.94
N ALA A 129 -8.66 -5.69 -4.44
CA ALA A 129 -8.97 -5.02 -3.18
C ALA A 129 -10.11 -4.01 -3.36
N ASP A 130 -11.05 -4.05 -2.42
CA ASP A 130 -12.09 -3.02 -2.30
C ASP A 130 -11.45 -1.66 -1.96
N PRO A 131 -11.58 -0.64 -2.84
CA PRO A 131 -10.95 0.66 -2.65
C PRO A 131 -11.46 1.39 -1.40
N GLU A 132 -12.66 1.09 -0.89
CA GLU A 132 -13.18 1.70 0.34
C GLU A 132 -12.43 1.22 1.57
N LYS A 133 -12.05 -0.07 1.58
CA LYS A 133 -11.21 -0.69 2.63
C LYS A 133 -9.72 -0.40 2.39
N GLY A 134 -9.36 -0.19 1.13
CA GLY A 134 -7.99 -0.01 0.68
C GLY A 134 -7.18 -1.30 0.64
N SER A 135 -6.01 -1.23 0.01
CA SER A 135 -5.11 -2.35 -0.20
C SER A 135 -3.88 -2.29 0.70
N LYS A 136 -3.30 -3.45 1.01
CA LYS A 136 -1.96 -3.54 1.63
C LYS A 136 -0.88 -2.96 0.69
N HIS A 137 -1.08 -3.04 -0.63
CA HIS A 137 -0.23 -2.39 -1.61
C HIS A 137 -0.28 -0.87 -1.47
N ASN A 138 -1.43 -0.28 -1.13
CA ASN A 138 -1.54 1.15 -0.87
C ASN A 138 -0.75 1.58 0.37
N ARG A 139 -0.24 0.67 1.18
CA ARG A 139 0.56 0.99 2.37
C ARG A 139 2.04 0.69 2.17
N GLY A 140 2.41 0.06 1.04
CA GLY A 140 3.76 -0.46 0.79
C GLY A 140 4.09 -1.69 1.64
N CYS A 141 3.08 -2.45 2.08
CA CYS A 141 3.23 -3.58 3.00
C CYS A 141 2.94 -4.94 2.35
N ALA A 142 2.76 -4.97 1.03
CA ALA A 142 2.54 -6.18 0.24
C ALA A 142 3.38 -6.11 -1.03
N VAL A 143 3.80 -7.28 -1.49
CA VAL A 143 4.57 -7.46 -2.71
C VAL A 143 4.02 -8.67 -3.46
N ASP A 144 3.86 -8.51 -4.77
CA ASP A 144 3.53 -9.59 -5.69
C ASP A 144 4.85 -10.06 -6.30
N LEU A 145 5.12 -11.35 -6.21
CA LEU A 145 6.41 -11.90 -6.63
C LEU A 145 6.28 -13.34 -7.09
N SER A 146 7.29 -13.80 -7.80
CA SER A 146 7.56 -15.21 -8.05
C SER A 146 9.05 -15.48 -7.85
N ILE A 147 9.43 -16.74 -8.01
CA ILE A 147 10.81 -17.23 -7.90
C ILE A 147 11.26 -17.65 -9.28
N TYR A 148 12.53 -17.42 -9.60
CA TYR A 148 13.16 -17.92 -10.81
C TYR A 148 14.45 -18.68 -10.49
N ASP A 149 14.81 -19.60 -11.36
CA ASP A 149 16.07 -20.33 -11.28
C ASP A 149 17.22 -19.47 -11.84
N LEU A 150 18.28 -19.27 -11.07
CA LEU A 150 19.39 -18.39 -11.44
C LEU A 150 20.21 -18.92 -12.62
N LYS A 151 20.22 -20.25 -12.84
CA LYS A 151 21.01 -20.88 -13.90
C LYS A 151 20.33 -20.76 -15.26
N THR A 152 19.02 -20.99 -15.29
CA THR A 152 18.20 -21.01 -16.52
C THR A 152 17.51 -19.67 -16.78
N GLY A 153 17.32 -18.85 -15.76
CA GLY A 153 16.52 -17.62 -15.83
C GLY A 153 15.01 -17.85 -15.89
N ALA A 154 14.56 -19.11 -15.83
CA ALA A 154 13.16 -19.49 -15.95
C ALA A 154 12.41 -19.29 -14.63
N LEU A 155 11.14 -18.85 -14.72
CA LEU A 155 10.25 -18.81 -13.56
C LEU A 155 9.98 -20.24 -13.07
N LEU A 156 9.93 -20.41 -11.75
CA LEU A 156 9.42 -21.63 -11.17
C LEU A 156 7.92 -21.76 -11.46
N ASP A 157 7.49 -22.96 -11.79
CA ASP A 157 6.09 -23.26 -12.07
C ASP A 157 5.24 -23.08 -10.80
N MET A 158 4.19 -22.27 -10.90
CA MET A 158 3.26 -21.95 -9.82
C MET A 158 1.85 -22.44 -10.17
N PRO A 159 1.01 -22.76 -9.17
CA PRO A 159 -0.34 -23.27 -9.43
C PRO A 159 -1.21 -22.35 -10.30
N SER A 160 -0.97 -21.04 -10.32
CA SER A 160 -1.63 -20.07 -11.19
C SER A 160 -0.63 -19.07 -11.73
N GLY A 161 -0.94 -18.45 -12.87
CA GLY A 161 -0.19 -17.30 -13.35
C GLY A 161 -0.51 -16.01 -12.60
N TYR A 162 0.30 -14.99 -12.86
CA TYR A 162 0.13 -13.65 -12.31
C TYR A 162 -1.15 -13.03 -12.86
N ASP A 163 -1.88 -12.40 -11.96
CA ASP A 163 -3.18 -11.80 -12.24
C ASP A 163 -4.27 -12.73 -12.80
N GLU A 164 -4.12 -14.04 -12.62
CA GLU A 164 -5.13 -15.01 -12.98
C GLU A 164 -6.39 -14.88 -12.10
N PHE A 165 -7.57 -14.78 -12.73
CA PHE A 165 -8.87 -14.65 -12.06
C PHE A 165 -9.62 -15.99 -11.98
N THR A 166 -8.92 -17.05 -11.57
CA THR A 166 -9.48 -18.39 -11.41
C THR A 166 -9.29 -18.89 -9.98
N GLU A 167 -9.94 -20.01 -9.64
CA GLU A 167 -9.76 -20.67 -8.34
C GLU A 167 -8.32 -21.18 -8.13
N ARG A 168 -7.57 -21.45 -9.20
CA ARG A 168 -6.14 -21.84 -9.09
C ARG A 168 -5.33 -20.79 -8.37
N ALA A 169 -5.73 -19.52 -8.52
CA ALA A 169 -5.11 -18.41 -7.83
C ALA A 169 -5.49 -18.33 -6.35
N SER A 170 -6.32 -19.23 -5.82
CA SER A 170 -6.61 -19.29 -4.40
C SER A 170 -5.40 -19.81 -3.61
N PRO A 171 -5.11 -19.27 -2.41
CA PRO A 171 -4.11 -19.84 -1.50
C PRO A 171 -4.55 -21.20 -0.94
N ASP A 172 -5.86 -21.41 -0.95
CA ASP A 172 -6.49 -22.64 -0.49
C ASP A 172 -6.64 -23.66 -1.62
N TYR A 173 -6.17 -23.33 -2.83
CA TYR A 173 -6.12 -24.26 -3.95
C TYR A 173 -5.24 -25.47 -3.62
N ARG A 174 -5.71 -26.67 -4.01
CA ARG A 174 -5.04 -27.96 -3.76
C ARG A 174 -4.80 -28.79 -5.02
N GLY A 175 -5.16 -28.27 -6.20
CA GLY A 175 -5.06 -29.01 -7.47
C GLY A 175 -3.74 -28.85 -8.24
N GLY A 176 -2.71 -28.25 -7.63
CA GLY A 176 -1.39 -28.10 -8.26
C GLY A 176 -0.55 -29.37 -8.18
N THR A 177 0.47 -29.48 -9.03
CA THR A 177 1.49 -30.53 -8.92
C THR A 177 2.25 -30.44 -7.59
N GLU A 178 2.98 -31.49 -7.24
CA GLU A 178 3.83 -31.48 -6.05
C GLU A 178 4.86 -30.33 -6.08
N LEU A 179 5.44 -30.08 -7.26
CA LEU A 179 6.39 -28.99 -7.49
C LEU A 179 5.72 -27.62 -7.33
N GLN A 180 4.56 -27.42 -7.95
CA GLN A 180 3.74 -26.22 -7.81
C GLN A 180 3.31 -25.96 -6.36
N THR A 181 3.16 -27.00 -5.54
CA THR A 181 2.82 -26.83 -4.11
C THR A 181 4.05 -26.49 -3.25
N LYS A 182 5.24 -26.97 -3.66
CA LYS A 182 6.52 -26.73 -2.97
C LYS A 182 7.10 -25.34 -3.25
N ASN A 183 7.06 -24.89 -4.51
CA ASN A 183 7.67 -23.62 -4.93
C ASN A 183 7.17 -22.39 -4.14
N PRO A 184 5.86 -22.21 -3.90
CA PRO A 184 5.31 -21.21 -3.01
C PRO A 184 5.96 -21.16 -1.62
N ARG A 185 6.25 -22.34 -1.05
CA ARG A 185 6.80 -22.48 0.31
C ARG A 185 8.28 -22.14 0.38
N ALA A 186 9.02 -22.23 -0.73
CA ALA A 186 10.43 -21.86 -0.77
C ALA A 186 10.65 -20.35 -0.49
N ALA A 187 9.66 -19.51 -0.79
CA ALA A 187 9.66 -18.08 -0.42
C ALA A 187 9.19 -17.82 1.03
N ALA A 188 8.67 -18.82 1.74
CA ALA A 188 8.22 -18.69 3.13
C ALA A 188 9.38 -18.84 4.12
N ARG A 189 9.29 -18.17 5.28
CA ARG A 189 10.40 -17.98 6.23
C ARG A 189 10.89 -19.27 6.93
N PRO A 190 12.16 -19.30 7.43
CA PRO A 190 12.71 -20.36 8.28
C PRO A 190 12.15 -20.45 9.72
N ASP A 191 11.44 -19.43 10.20
CA ASP A 191 11.09 -19.27 11.63
C ASP A 191 9.67 -19.73 12.02
N GLY A 192 8.93 -20.35 11.10
CA GLY A 192 7.56 -20.82 11.34
C GLY A 192 6.51 -19.71 11.58
N SER A 193 6.87 -18.43 11.46
CA SER A 193 5.91 -17.33 11.56
C SER A 193 5.05 -17.26 10.29
N ARG A 194 3.73 -17.35 10.46
CA ARG A 194 2.74 -17.32 9.38
C ARG A 194 2.67 -15.91 8.74
N GLY A 195 3.63 -15.59 7.87
CA GLY A 195 3.55 -14.48 6.92
C GLY A 195 2.51 -14.81 5.85
N VAL A 196 1.50 -13.95 5.69
CA VAL A 196 0.22 -14.30 5.05
C VAL A 196 0.39 -14.54 3.54
N TYR A 197 0.24 -15.79 3.12
CA TYR A 197 0.02 -16.19 1.73
C TYR A 197 -1.32 -15.65 1.26
N ARG A 198 -1.38 -14.94 0.12
CA ARG A 198 -2.60 -14.99 -0.68
C ARG A 198 -2.32 -14.96 -2.18
N GLN A 199 -2.58 -16.12 -2.81
CA GLN A 199 -2.44 -16.51 -4.22
C GLN A 199 -1.04 -17.03 -4.63
N PRO A 200 -0.97 -18.03 -5.53
CA PRO A 200 0.27 -18.63 -6.04
C PRO A 200 1.30 -17.61 -6.54
N GLU A 201 0.84 -16.46 -7.03
CA GLU A 201 1.70 -15.37 -7.54
C GLU A 201 1.31 -13.96 -7.04
N ARG A 202 0.35 -13.79 -6.11
CA ARG A 202 -0.16 -12.43 -5.81
C ARG A 202 0.06 -11.84 -4.44
N VAL A 203 0.56 -12.49 -3.39
CA VAL A 203 0.85 -11.71 -2.17
C VAL A 203 1.82 -12.44 -1.24
N VAL A 204 3.05 -11.97 -1.12
CA VAL A 204 3.83 -12.11 0.11
C VAL A 204 3.57 -10.88 0.97
N ALA A 205 2.60 -10.97 1.86
CA ALA A 205 2.35 -9.90 2.82
C ALA A 205 3.30 -10.08 4.00
N PHE A 206 4.32 -9.24 4.09
CA PHE A 206 5.11 -9.13 5.31
C PHE A 206 4.22 -8.58 6.43
N ARG A 207 3.70 -9.47 7.28
CA ARG A 207 3.03 -9.07 8.52
C ARG A 207 4.12 -8.72 9.53
N LEU A 208 4.60 -7.48 9.49
CA LEU A 208 5.42 -6.93 10.58
C LEU A 208 4.49 -6.25 11.59
N PRO A 209 4.72 -6.40 12.91
CA PRO A 209 3.95 -5.69 13.93
C PRO A 209 3.89 -4.19 13.63
N GLY A 210 2.70 -3.58 13.69
CA GLY A 210 2.50 -2.13 13.48
C GLY A 210 2.39 -1.64 12.02
N LEU A 211 2.66 -2.45 10.99
CA LEU A 211 2.46 -2.03 9.58
C LEU A 211 1.00 -2.15 9.09
N GLY A 212 0.18 -2.93 9.79
CA GLY A 212 -1.24 -3.16 9.44
C GLY A 212 -2.16 -1.97 9.73
N GLU A 213 -1.74 -1.06 10.62
CA GLU A 213 -2.51 0.10 11.09
C GLU A 213 -2.32 1.34 10.21
N LEU A 214 -1.45 1.27 9.19
CA LEU A 214 -1.27 2.35 8.24
C LEU A 214 -2.54 2.54 7.41
N ARG A 215 -3.11 3.75 7.41
CA ARG A 215 -4.15 4.12 6.44
C ARG A 215 -3.58 4.03 5.02
N SER A 216 -4.42 3.71 4.04
CA SER A 216 -4.04 3.68 2.62
C SER A 216 -3.36 4.99 2.23
N LEU A 217 -2.12 4.90 1.75
CA LEU A 217 -1.38 6.05 1.27
C LEU A 217 -2.01 6.53 -0.03
N ARG A 218 -2.63 7.70 0.01
CA ARG A 218 -3.15 8.41 -1.17
C ARG A 218 -2.07 9.30 -1.81
N TYR A 219 -0.82 8.87 -1.77
CA TYR A 219 0.25 9.61 -2.44
C TYR A 219 0.05 9.53 -3.96
N PRO A 220 0.41 10.60 -4.70
CA PRO A 220 0.36 10.57 -6.15
C PRO A 220 1.33 9.51 -6.71
N VAL A 221 1.02 9.05 -7.92
CA VAL A 221 1.88 8.21 -8.75
C VAL A 221 3.27 8.89 -8.84
N PHE A 222 4.36 8.16 -8.57
CA PHE A 222 5.69 8.74 -8.40
C PHE A 222 6.20 9.51 -9.64
N GLY A 223 6.92 10.61 -9.38
CA GLY A 223 7.60 11.44 -10.39
C GLY A 223 7.43 12.95 -10.21
N ASP A 224 6.40 13.40 -9.49
CA ASP A 224 6.14 14.84 -9.33
C ASP A 224 6.95 15.45 -8.17
N ARG A 225 8.01 16.20 -8.50
CA ARG A 225 8.74 17.04 -7.52
C ARG A 225 7.87 18.15 -6.92
N ARG A 226 6.63 18.35 -7.38
CA ARG A 226 5.69 19.36 -6.87
C ARG A 226 4.81 18.88 -5.72
N ALA A 227 4.84 17.59 -5.36
CA ALA A 227 4.11 17.08 -4.20
C ALA A 227 4.90 17.29 -2.88
N ARG A 228 5.29 18.53 -2.59
CA ARG A 228 5.42 18.95 -1.18
C ARG A 228 3.99 19.11 -0.64
N PRO A 229 3.69 18.76 0.61
CA PRO A 229 2.41 19.08 1.20
C PRO A 229 2.32 20.61 1.32
N GLY A 230 1.71 21.24 0.32
CA GLY A 230 1.29 22.62 0.39
C GLY A 230 -0.02 22.67 1.16
N HIS A 231 0.01 23.35 2.31
CA HIS A 231 -1.20 23.79 3.00
C HIS A 231 -2.12 24.52 2.03
N ARG A 232 -3.32 23.99 1.83
CA ARG A 232 -4.56 24.75 1.66
C ARG A 232 -5.69 23.98 2.31
#